data_AF-A0A949KN97-F1
#
_entry.id   AF-A0A949KN97-F1
#
_cell.length_a   1.000
_cell.length_b   1.000
_cell.length_c   1.000
_cell.angle_alpha   90.00
_cell.angle_beta   90.00
_cell.angle_gamma   90.00
#
_symmetry.space_group_name_H-M   'P 1'
#
loop_
_entity.id
_entity.type
_entity.pdbx_description
1 polymer ?
#
loop_
_entity_poly.entity_id
_entity_poly.type
_entity_poly.pdbx_seq_one_letter_code
_entity_poly.pdbx_strand_id
1 'polypeptide(L)' 'MSDLARKEKVCQEQDCQDQWQDLPLEVRNQCGCFLYCPFCANEMITRCSACGEVLHDTGFKYCPYCGGEFGG' A
#
# COMPACT_ATOMS: atom_id res chain seq x y z
N MET A 1 14.89 -4.47 -16.20
CA MET A 1 14.75 -3.93 -14.83
C MET A 1 13.63 -4.71 -14.20
N SER A 2 13.94 -5.60 -13.26
CA SER A 2 12.92 -6.39 -12.59
C SER A 2 12.30 -5.50 -11.52
N ASP A 3 11.36 -4.65 -11.92
CA ASP A 3 10.58 -3.84 -10.98
C ASP A 3 9.67 -4.79 -10.19
N LEU A 4 10.19 -5.30 -9.09
CA LEU A 4 9.44 -6.16 -8.17
C LEU A 4 8.24 -5.37 -7.64
N ALA A 5 7.09 -6.03 -7.57
CA ALA A 5 5.92 -5.46 -6.94
C ALA A 5 6.22 -5.20 -5.45
N ARG A 6 5.51 -4.24 -4.87
CA ARG A 6 5.61 -3.92 -3.43
C ARG A 6 4.26 -4.07 -2.77
N LYS A 7 4.28 -4.46 -1.49
CA LYS A 7 3.11 -4.46 -0.61
C LYS A 7 3.02 -3.08 0.00
N GLU A 8 2.09 -2.26 -0.48
CA GLU A 8 1.91 -0.91 0.04
C GLU A 8 0.68 -0.83 0.93
N LYS A 9 0.85 -0.23 2.10
CA LYS A 9 -0.25 0.06 3.02
C LYS A 9 -0.88 1.40 2.64
N VAL A 10 -2.17 1.39 2.35
CA VAL A 10 -2.94 2.58 1.94
C VAL A 10 -4.32 2.61 2.58
N CYS A 11 -4.92 3.80 2.67
CA CYS A 11 -6.34 3.94 2.99
C CYS A 11 -7.21 3.57 1.79
N GLN A 12 -8.41 3.01 2.01
CA GLN A 12 -9.37 2.72 0.94
C GLN A 12 -10.04 3.99 0.38
N GLU A 13 -10.15 5.04 1.19
CA GLU A 13 -10.79 6.29 0.80
C GLU A 13 -9.91 7.06 -0.19
N GLN A 14 -10.48 7.38 -1.36
CA GLN A 14 -9.77 8.07 -2.43
C GLN A 14 -9.29 9.47 -2.00
N ASP A 15 -10.14 10.23 -1.31
CA ASP A 15 -9.80 11.54 -0.76
C ASP A 15 -8.61 11.51 0.21
N CYS A 16 -8.45 10.40 0.95
CA CYS A 16 -7.29 10.21 1.82
C CYS A 16 -6.04 9.89 0.99
N GLN A 17 -6.16 9.06 -0.05
CA GLN A 17 -5.03 8.72 -0.93
C GLN A 17 -4.49 9.95 -1.68
N ASP A 18 -5.36 10.89 -2.05
CA ASP A 18 -4.96 12.15 -2.68
C ASP A 18 -4.21 13.04 -1.69
N GLN A 19 -4.75 13.22 -0.48
CA GLN A 19 -4.05 13.95 0.60
C GLN A 19 -2.68 13.34 0.94
N TRP A 20 -2.52 12.03 0.75
CA TRP A 20 -1.22 11.37 0.94
C TRP A 20 -0.19 11.72 -0.14
N GLN A 21 -0.61 12.05 -1.36
CA GLN A 21 0.31 12.52 -2.41
C GLN A 21 0.85 13.91 -2.09
N ASP A 22 0.07 14.73 -1.39
CA ASP A 22 0.45 16.08 -0.97
C ASP A 22 1.39 16.08 0.26
N LEU A 23 1.51 14.95 0.95
CA LEU A 23 2.44 14.81 2.07
C LEU A 23 3.90 14.76 1.58
N PRO A 24 4.84 15.35 2.35
CA PRO A 24 6.26 15.14 2.10
C PRO A 24 6.61 13.65 2.08
N LEU A 25 7.52 13.26 1.18
CA LEU A 25 7.96 11.87 0.99
C LEU A 25 8.35 11.16 2.30
N GLU A 26 9.03 11.87 3.21
CA GLU A 26 9.41 11.34 4.52
C GLU A 26 8.20 10.98 5.38
N VAL A 27 7.18 11.83 5.40
CA VAL A 27 5.95 11.62 6.16
C VAL A 27 5.15 10.48 5.54
N ARG A 28 5.04 10.44 4.21
CA ARG A 28 4.32 9.38 3.49
C ARG A 28 4.93 8.00 3.75
N ASN A 29 6.26 7.89 3.80
CA ASN A 29 6.93 6.64 4.14
C ASN A 29 6.61 6.17 5.57
N GLN A 30 6.46 7.10 6.52
CA GLN A 30 6.03 6.76 7.88
C GLN A 30 4.55 6.39 7.96
N CYS A 31 3.69 7.02 7.15
CA CYS A 31 2.27 6.69 7.08
C CYS A 31 2.02 5.24 6.67
N GLY A 32 2.88 4.67 5.83
CA GLY A 32 2.83 3.24 5.46
C GLY A 32 3.08 2.29 6.63
N CYS A 33 3.58 2.75 7.78
CA CYS A 33 3.77 1.93 8.98
C CYS A 33 2.53 1.90 9.89
N PHE A 34 1.57 2.80 9.71
CA PHE A 34 0.39 2.84 10.58
C PHE A 34 -0.60 1.71 10.29
N LEU A 35 -1.38 1.35 11.31
CA LEU A 35 -2.53 0.46 11.19
C LEU A 35 -3.79 1.21 10.75
N TYR A 36 -3.90 2.48 11.14
CA TYR A 36 -5.05 3.34 10.87
C TYR A 36 -4.64 4.57 10.08
N CYS A 37 -5.52 5.02 9.18
CA CYS A 37 -5.31 6.22 8.38
C CYS A 37 -5.29 7.46 9.30
N PRO A 38 -4.30 8.35 9.19
CA PRO A 38 -4.21 9.54 10.05
C PRO A 38 -5.29 10.60 9.74
N PHE A 39 -5.99 10.48 8.60
CA PHE A 39 -7.01 11.44 8.17
C PHE A 39 -8.43 11.02 8.57
N CYS A 40 -8.80 9.76 8.32
CA CYS A 40 -10.16 9.27 8.55
C CYS A 40 -10.28 8.23 9.67
N ALA A 41 -9.16 7.85 10.32
CA ALA A 41 -9.09 6.83 11.36
C ALA A 41 -9.55 5.41 10.95
N ASN A 42 -9.87 5.18 9.68
CA ASN A 42 -10.20 3.85 9.16
C ASN A 42 -8.96 2.95 9.10
N GLU A 43 -9.19 1.64 9.21
CA GLU A 43 -8.12 0.65 9.07
C GLU A 43 -7.52 0.69 7.66
N MET A 44 -6.19 0.65 7.62
CA MET A 44 -5.44 0.62 6.39
C MET A 44 -5.36 -0.78 5.82
N ILE A 45 -5.42 -0.87 4.49
CA ILE A 45 -5.27 -2.13 3.78
C ILE A 45 -3.90 -2.22 3.14
N THR A 46 -3.44 -3.45 2.92
CA THR A 46 -2.26 -3.69 2.09
C THR A 46 -2.74 -3.98 0.67
N ARG A 47 -2.12 -3.36 -0.35
CA ARG A 47 -2.40 -3.67 -1.75
C ARG A 47 -1.12 -3.94 -2.54
N CYS A 48 -1.26 -4.57 -3.68
CA CYS A 48 -0.19 -4.76 -4.64
C CYS A 48 0.10 -3.46 -5.39
N SER A 49 1.34 -2.97 -5.36
CA SER A 49 1.71 -1.76 -6.12
C SER A 49 1.68 -1.94 -7.64
N ALA A 50 1.63 -3.20 -8.14
CA ALA A 50 1.65 -3.49 -9.58
C ALA A 50 0.24 -3.53 -10.18
N CYS A 51 -0.74 -4.12 -9.49
CA CYS A 51 -2.12 -4.23 -9.99
C CYS A 51 -3.16 -3.47 -9.15
N GLY A 52 -2.80 -2.94 -7.99
CA GLY A 52 -3.72 -2.24 -7.09
C GLY A 52 -4.63 -3.14 -6.25
N GLU A 53 -4.62 -4.45 -6.48
CA GLU A 53 -5.48 -5.40 -5.76
C GLU A 53 -5.13 -5.51 -4.28
N VAL A 54 -6.16 -5.64 -3.45
CA VAL A 54 -6.04 -5.74 -2.00
C VAL A 54 -5.48 -7.10 -1.61
N LEU A 55 -4.46 -7.09 -0.76
CA LEU A 55 -3.81 -8.27 -0.22
C LEU A 55 -4.31 -8.52 1.20
N HIS A 56 -5.05 -9.62 1.37
CA HIS A 56 -5.56 -10.04 2.68
C HIS A 56 -4.49 -10.69 3.56
N ASP A 57 -3.41 -11.21 2.96
CA ASP A 57 -2.27 -11.78 3.67
C ASP A 57 -0.97 -11.17 3.15
N THR A 58 -0.08 -10.80 4.05
CA THR A 58 1.21 -10.18 3.74
C THR A 58 2.33 -11.21 3.61
N GLY A 59 2.07 -12.49 3.83
CA GLY A 59 3.04 -13.59 3.67
C GLY A 59 3.31 -13.99 2.22
N PHE A 60 2.53 -13.51 1.25
CA PHE A 60 2.69 -13.93 -0.14
C PHE A 60 4.02 -13.48 -0.76
N LYS A 61 4.71 -14.41 -1.43
CA LYS A 61 5.89 -14.08 -2.25
C LYS A 61 5.52 -13.49 -3.61
N TYR A 62 4.34 -13.82 -4.13
CA TYR A 62 3.82 -13.33 -5.41
C TYR A 62 2.41 -12.79 -5.22
N CYS A 63 2.03 -11.76 -5.96
CA CYS A 63 0.66 -11.27 -5.97
C CYS A 63 -0.27 -12.36 -6.52
N PRO A 64 -1.31 -12.78 -5.79
CA PRO A 64 -2.22 -13.83 -6.24
C PRO A 64 -3.09 -13.42 -7.44
N TYR A 65 -3.17 -12.11 -7.73
CA TYR A 65 -4.01 -11.57 -8.81
C TYR A 65 -3.23 -11.35 -10.10
N CYS A 66 -2.06 -10.69 -10.03
CA CYS A 66 -1.27 -10.36 -11.23
C CYS A 66 0.00 -11.21 -11.40
N GLY A 67 0.35 -12.05 -10.42
CA GLY A 67 1.57 -12.86 -10.44
C GLY A 67 2.87 -12.08 -10.19
N GLY A 68 2.80 -10.77 -9.92
CA GLY A 68 3.97 -9.94 -9.65
C GLY A 68 4.73 -10.41 -8.40
N GLU A 69 6.04 -10.62 -8.51
CA GLU A 69 6.88 -11.01 -7.38
C GLU A 69 7.03 -9.84 -6.40
N PHE A 70 6.74 -10.08 -5.12
CA PHE A 70 7.01 -9.11 -4.08
C PHE A 70 8.47 -9.20 -3.65
N GLY A 71 9.19 -8.08 -3.74
CA GLY A 71 10.54 -7.98 -3.19
C GLY A 71 10.49 -8.11 -1.67
N GLY A 72 11.18 -9.12 -1.14
CA GLY A 72 11.33 -9.36 0.29
C GLY A 72 12.24 -8.35 0.97
#